data_AF-A0A954YAK4-F1
#
_entry.id   AF-A0A954YAK4-F1
#
_cell.length_a   1.000
_cell.length_b   1.000
_cell.length_c   1.000
_cell.angle_alpha   90.00
_cell.angle_beta   90.00
_cell.angle_gamma   90.00
#
_symmetry.space_group_name_H-M   'P 1'
#
loop_
_entity.id
_entity.type
_entity.pdbx_description
1 polymer ?
#
loop_
_entity_poly.entity_id
_entity_poly.type
_entity_poly.pdbx_seq_one_letter_code
_entity_poly.pdbx_strand_id
1 'polypeptide(L)'
;MPRALLVLLAATCLCSANPASGETLLDANRRVEMAQIRLRLYEQVEYPTQRRQLTHELRVAEAEVASLKRLLQEYEPFDRFSTGRALVLTIESTRLSLLRAELRRDDFKRQLSDLQRFHVDRLRLLMLELEEARACL
;
A
#
# COMPACT_ATOMS: atom_id res chain seq x y z
N MET A 1 -64.78 -11.67 -18.22
CA MET A 1 -65.96 -10.89 -17.76
C MET A 1 -66.81 -11.83 -16.91
N PRO A 2 -67.21 -11.57 -15.65
CA PRO A 2 -66.90 -10.54 -14.61
C PRO A 2 -65.93 -11.10 -13.52
N ARG A 3 -65.10 -10.36 -12.76
CA ARG A 3 -65.24 -9.24 -11.79
C ARG A 3 -65.81 -9.59 -10.40
N ALA A 4 -65.01 -9.19 -9.39
CA ALA A 4 -65.29 -8.86 -7.97
C ALA A 4 -65.05 -9.98 -6.93
N LEU A 5 -64.04 -9.93 -6.05
CA LEU A 5 -63.62 -8.98 -4.97
C LEU A 5 -64.09 -9.42 -3.57
N LEU A 6 -63.20 -9.18 -2.59
CA LEU A 6 -63.33 -9.14 -1.11
C LEU A 6 -62.93 -10.42 -0.36
N VAL A 7 -61.71 -10.50 0.20
CA VAL A 7 -61.15 -9.83 1.42
C VAL A 7 -61.40 -10.64 2.68
N LEU A 8 -60.33 -11.20 3.24
CA LEU A 8 -60.08 -11.37 4.69
C LEU A 8 -58.61 -11.79 4.88
N LEU A 9 -57.68 -10.89 5.20
CA LEU A 9 -57.29 -10.43 6.56
C LEU A 9 -56.78 -11.56 7.47
N ALA A 10 -55.46 -11.75 7.48
CA ALA A 10 -54.62 -12.09 8.66
C ALA A 10 -53.15 -12.01 8.20
N ALA A 11 -52.44 -10.89 8.36
CA ALA A 11 -51.80 -10.52 9.62
C ALA A 11 -50.95 -11.66 10.22
N THR A 12 -49.80 -11.96 9.61
CA THR A 12 -48.65 -12.47 10.37
C THR A 12 -47.54 -11.42 10.31
N CYS A 13 -47.68 -10.52 11.28
CA CYS A 13 -46.67 -9.65 11.83
C CYS A 13 -45.29 -10.32 11.93
N LEU A 14 -44.28 -9.59 11.46
CA LEU A 14 -43.14 -9.17 12.29
C LEU A 14 -42.65 -10.20 13.32
N CYS A 15 -41.79 -11.10 12.89
CA CYS A 15 -40.61 -11.44 13.70
C CYS A 15 -39.37 -11.04 12.90
N SER A 16 -39.15 -9.72 12.79
CA SER A 16 -37.79 -9.21 12.79
C SER A 16 -37.17 -9.64 14.13
N ALA A 17 -36.56 -10.84 14.14
CA ALA A 17 -35.59 -11.19 15.16
C ALA A 17 -34.42 -10.24 14.93
N ASN A 18 -34.53 -9.05 15.52
CA ASN A 18 -33.42 -8.17 15.74
C ASN A 18 -32.69 -8.82 16.90
N PRO A 19 -31.51 -9.47 16.72
CA PRO A 19 -30.65 -9.72 17.84
C PRO A 19 -30.10 -8.36 18.25
N ALA A 20 -30.91 -7.55 18.94
CA ALA A 20 -30.41 -6.69 20.00
C ALA A 20 -29.95 -7.63 21.14
N SER A 21 -29.01 -8.51 20.81
CA SER A 21 -28.25 -9.28 21.77
C SER A 21 -27.42 -8.23 22.49
N GLY A 22 -27.76 -7.99 23.75
CA GLY A 22 -27.02 -7.06 24.60
C GLY A 22 -25.53 -7.35 24.45
N GLU A 23 -24.82 -6.41 23.84
CA GLU A 23 -23.38 -6.49 23.73
C GLU A 23 -22.86 -6.56 25.16
N THR A 24 -22.26 -7.69 25.53
CA THR A 24 -21.78 -7.83 26.90
C THR A 24 -20.60 -6.88 27.08
N LEU A 25 -20.43 -6.30 28.27
CA LEU A 25 -19.27 -5.45 28.56
C LEU A 25 -17.94 -6.14 28.22
N LEU A 26 -17.90 -7.48 28.27
CA LEU A 26 -16.74 -8.28 27.86
C LEU A 26 -16.48 -8.22 26.35
N ASP A 27 -17.54 -8.21 25.52
CA ASP A 27 -17.42 -8.11 24.07
C ASP A 27 -16.95 -6.71 23.63
N ALA A 28 -17.48 -5.67 24.26
CA ALA A 28 -17.06 -4.29 24.03
C ALA A 28 -15.58 -4.08 24.42
N ASN A 29 -15.14 -4.62 25.57
CA ASN A 29 -13.74 -4.56 26.00
C ASN A 29 -12.81 -5.28 25.01
N ARG A 30 -13.20 -6.46 24.53
CA ARG A 30 -12.44 -7.17 23.49
C ARG A 30 -12.29 -6.35 22.22
N ARG A 31 -13.34 -5.67 21.76
CA ARG A 31 -13.28 -4.83 20.54
C ARG A 31 -12.25 -3.72 20.70
N VAL A 32 -12.23 -3.07 21.86
CA VAL A 32 -11.22 -2.04 22.18
C VAL A 32 -9.82 -2.62 22.19
N GLU A 33 -9.60 -3.76 22.86
CA GLU A 33 -8.29 -4.42 22.90
C GLU A 33 -7.81 -4.77 21.49
N MET A 34 -8.68 -5.35 20.64
CA MET A 34 -8.33 -5.67 19.26
C MET A 34 -7.97 -4.42 18.45
N ALA A 35 -8.74 -3.34 18.57
CA ALA A 35 -8.46 -2.09 17.87
C ALA A 35 -7.10 -1.50 18.31
N GLN A 36 -6.80 -1.53 19.61
CA GLN A 36 -5.50 -1.09 20.13
C GLN A 36 -4.34 -1.94 19.59
N ILE A 37 -4.51 -3.27 19.54
CA ILE A 37 -3.50 -4.18 18.99
C ILE A 37 -3.26 -3.87 17.51
N ARG A 38 -4.32 -3.66 16.72
CA ARG A 38 -4.19 -3.33 15.29
C ARG A 38 -3.44 -2.02 15.06
N LEU A 39 -3.79 -0.97 15.81
CA LEU A 39 -3.10 0.32 15.74
C LEU A 39 -1.61 0.15 16.04
N ARG A 40 -1.29 -0.54 17.15
CA ARG A 40 0.10 -0.79 17.57
C ARG A 40 0.87 -1.61 16.54
N LEU A 41 0.28 -2.68 16.01
CA LEU A 41 0.89 -3.53 14.99
C LEU A 41 1.26 -2.71 13.75
N TYR A 42 0.32 -1.88 13.29
CA TYR A 42 0.54 -1.04 12.13
C TYR A 42 1.68 -0.03 12.33
N GLU A 43 1.64 0.71 13.45
CA GLU A 43 2.63 1.74 13.78
C GLU A 43 4.04 1.20 14.01
N GLN A 44 4.15 0.08 14.74
CA GLN A 44 5.43 -0.42 15.23
C GLN A 44 6.06 -1.44 14.28
N VAL A 45 5.26 -2.15 13.50
CA VAL A 45 5.73 -3.27 12.68
C VAL A 45 5.50 -3.01 11.20
N GLU A 46 4.26 -2.86 10.75
CA GLU A 46 3.94 -2.88 9.33
C GLU A 46 4.54 -1.69 8.58
N TYR A 47 4.22 -0.46 9.02
CA TYR A 47 4.69 0.75 8.35
C TYR A 47 6.22 0.91 8.39
N PRO A 48 6.91 0.75 9.54
CA PRO A 48 8.36 0.82 9.58
C PRO A 48 9.04 -0.23 8.69
N THR A 49 8.49 -1.44 8.61
CA THR A 49 9.05 -2.52 7.78
C THR A 49 8.94 -2.16 6.30
N GLN A 50 7.76 -1.76 5.82
CA GLN A 50 7.55 -1.34 4.44
C GLN A 50 8.44 -0.15 4.07
N ARG A 51 8.54 0.84 4.96
CA ARG A 51 9.41 2.00 4.75
C ARG A 51 10.88 1.61 4.65
N ARG A 52 11.38 0.73 5.53
CA ARG A 52 12.76 0.24 5.48
C ARG A 52 13.03 -0.50 4.18
N GLN A 53 12.15 -1.42 3.78
CA GLN A 53 12.27 -2.16 2.53
C GLN A 53 12.40 -1.22 1.33
N LEU A 54 11.45 -0.29 1.15
CA LEU A 54 11.51 0.67 0.04
C LEU A 54 12.74 1.58 0.09
N THR A 55 13.19 1.97 1.29
CA THR A 55 14.41 2.76 1.45
C THR A 55 15.65 1.98 1.03
N HIS A 56 15.72 0.69 1.36
CA HIS A 56 16.83 -0.17 0.93
C HIS A 56 16.84 -0.35 -0.59
N GLU A 57 15.70 -0.67 -1.18
CA GLU A 57 15.55 -0.81 -2.63
C GLU A 57 15.93 0.48 -3.37
N LEU A 58 15.52 1.64 -2.85
CA LEU A 58 15.92 2.93 -3.40
C LEU A 58 17.44 3.12 -3.37
N ARG A 59 18.09 2.80 -2.25
CA ARG A 59 19.56 2.93 -2.13
C ARG A 59 20.30 2.02 -3.10
N VAL A 60 19.81 0.80 -3.29
CA VAL A 60 20.37 -0.14 -4.28
C VAL A 60 20.22 0.43 -5.69
N ALA A 61 19.03 0.92 -6.05
CA ALA A 61 18.79 1.53 -7.36
C ALA A 61 19.65 2.80 -7.58
N GLU A 62 19.85 3.63 -6.55
CA GLU A 62 20.73 4.81 -6.62
C GLU A 62 22.20 4.41 -6.84
N ALA A 63 22.67 3.38 -6.16
CA ALA A 63 24.01 2.84 -6.35
C ALA A 63 24.21 2.24 -7.76
N GLU A 64 23.20 1.52 -8.27
CA GLU A 64 23.19 0.97 -9.62
C GLU A 64 23.28 2.09 -10.68
N VAL A 65 22.46 3.14 -10.55
CA VAL A 65 22.51 4.33 -11.41
C VAL A 65 23.90 4.99 -11.36
N ALA A 66 24.47 5.18 -10.17
CA ALA A 66 25.79 5.79 -10.01
C ALA A 66 26.90 4.95 -10.68
N SER A 67 26.85 3.62 -10.51
CA SER A 67 27.79 2.69 -11.12
C SER A 67 27.71 2.70 -12.65
N LEU A 68 26.50 2.65 -13.22
CA LEU A 68 26.29 2.67 -14.66
C LEU A 68 26.70 4.01 -15.29
N LYS A 69 26.47 5.13 -14.59
CA LYS A 69 26.96 6.45 -15.04
C LYS A 69 28.47 6.51 -15.08
N ARG A 70 29.16 5.99 -14.05
CA ARG A 70 30.62 5.89 -14.06
C ARG A 70 31.12 5.02 -15.22
N LEU A 71 30.50 3.86 -15.44
CA LEU A 71 30.87 2.96 -16.54
C LEU A 71 30.72 3.63 -17.92
N LEU A 72 29.65 4.40 -18.14
CA LEU A 72 29.48 5.16 -19.39
C LEU A 72 30.53 6.27 -19.57
N GLN A 73 30.95 6.92 -18.49
CA GLN A 73 32.04 7.91 -18.53
C GLN A 73 33.37 7.24 -18.91
N GLU A 74 33.64 6.03 -18.40
CA GLU A 74 34.82 5.24 -18.78
C GLU A 74 34.80 4.84 -20.27
N TYR A 75 33.62 4.69 -20.88
CA TYR A 75 33.48 4.40 -22.30
C TYR A 75 33.54 5.63 -23.22
N GLU A 76 33.40 6.85 -22.71
CA GLU A 76 33.41 8.10 -23.51
C GLU A 76 34.62 8.23 -24.46
N PRO A 77 35.86 7.90 -24.05
CA PRO A 77 37.03 8.01 -24.94
C PRO A 77 36.98 7.08 -26.16
N PHE A 78 36.18 6.01 -26.10
CA PHE A 78 36.12 4.98 -27.13
C PHE A 78 34.96 5.15 -28.14
N ASP A 79 33.99 6.00 -27.82
CA ASP A 79 32.79 6.27 -28.64
C ASP A 79 33.11 7.16 -29.85
N ARG A 80 34.16 7.98 -29.78
CA ARG A 80 34.37 9.08 -30.73
C ARG A 80 35.12 8.71 -32.02
N PHE A 81 36.11 7.81 -31.99
CA PHE A 81 36.97 7.56 -33.17
C PHE A 81 37.67 6.19 -33.28
N SER A 82 37.49 5.20 -32.37
CA SER A 82 38.49 4.11 -32.27
C SER A 82 38.02 2.66 -32.10
N THR A 83 36.73 2.33 -31.97
CA THR A 83 36.35 0.95 -31.60
C THR A 83 35.30 0.28 -32.49
N GLY A 84 35.45 -1.04 -32.65
CA GLY A 84 34.59 -1.88 -33.50
C GLY A 84 33.18 -2.10 -32.94
N ARG A 85 32.29 -2.66 -33.79
CA ARG A 85 30.84 -2.89 -33.50
C ARG A 85 30.53 -3.49 -32.11
N ALA A 86 31.40 -4.34 -31.56
CA ALA A 86 31.19 -4.97 -30.26
C ALA A 86 31.15 -3.95 -29.10
N LEU A 87 31.98 -2.89 -29.14
CA LEU A 87 32.00 -1.90 -28.07
C LEU A 87 30.77 -1.00 -28.10
N VAL A 88 30.29 -0.66 -29.31
CA VAL A 88 29.05 0.09 -29.52
C VAL A 88 27.85 -0.63 -28.91
N LEU A 89 27.73 -1.95 -29.13
CA LEU A 89 26.66 -2.75 -28.52
C LEU A 89 26.73 -2.73 -26.99
N THR A 90 27.92 -2.80 -26.41
CA THR A 90 28.11 -2.69 -24.95
C THR A 90 27.68 -1.32 -24.43
N ILE A 91 28.06 -0.23 -25.09
CA ILE A 91 27.66 1.13 -24.70
C ILE A 91 26.14 1.28 -24.73
N GLU A 92 25.49 0.86 -25.82
CA GLU A 92 24.03 0.93 -25.94
C GLU A 92 23.32 0.06 -24.91
N SER A 93 23.81 -1.16 -24.65
CA SER A 93 23.26 -2.01 -23.60
C SER A 93 23.40 -1.40 -22.20
N THR A 94 24.50 -0.67 -21.95
CA THR A 94 24.76 0.04 -20.70
C THR A 94 23.85 1.25 -20.56
N ARG A 95 23.62 2.03 -21.65
CA ARG A 95 22.65 3.13 -21.70
C ARG A 95 21.22 2.64 -21.39
N LEU A 96 20.81 1.53 -21.99
CA LEU A 96 19.51 0.91 -21.69
C LEU A 96 19.40 0.43 -20.24
N SER A 97 20.47 -0.16 -19.70
CA SER A 97 20.52 -0.58 -18.30
C SER A 97 20.42 0.62 -17.36
N LEU A 98 21.11 1.72 -17.68
CA LEU A 98 21.04 2.97 -16.92
C LEU A 98 19.61 3.51 -16.90
N LEU A 99 18.96 3.60 -18.06
CA LEU A 99 17.57 4.05 -18.15
C LEU A 99 16.64 3.21 -17.28
N ARG A 100 16.78 1.87 -17.31
CA ARG A 100 15.99 0.96 -16.47
C ARG A 100 16.23 1.19 -14.98
N ALA A 101 17.49 1.38 -14.57
CA ALA A 101 17.83 1.66 -13.18
C ALA A 101 17.28 3.02 -12.72
N GLU A 102 17.32 4.04 -13.57
CA GLU A 102 16.75 5.37 -13.27
C GLU A 102 15.23 5.32 -13.11
N LEU A 103 14.53 4.62 -14.01
CA LEU A 103 13.09 4.39 -13.89
C LEU A 103 12.74 3.68 -12.58
N ARG A 104 13.46 2.61 -12.25
CA ARG A 104 13.26 1.87 -11.00
C ARG A 104 13.50 2.74 -9.76
N ARG A 105 14.57 3.55 -9.76
CA ARG A 105 14.85 4.52 -8.70
C ARG A 105 13.67 5.47 -8.51
N ASP A 106 13.15 6.02 -9.61
CA ASP A 106 12.05 6.99 -9.57
C ASP A 106 10.73 6.34 -9.14
N ASP A 107 10.50 5.08 -9.50
CA ASP A 107 9.40 4.26 -8.97
C ASP A 107 9.48 4.13 -7.45
N PHE A 108 10.64 3.75 -6.89
CA PHE A 108 10.80 3.63 -5.44
C PHE A 108 10.66 4.96 -4.71
N LYS A 109 11.10 6.08 -5.31
CA LYS A 109 10.84 7.42 -4.76
C LYS A 109 9.36 7.74 -4.70
N ARG A 110 8.61 7.42 -5.77
CA ARG A 110 7.16 7.59 -5.80
C ARG A 110 6.47 6.72 -4.75
N GLN A 111 6.81 5.43 -4.69
CA GLN A 111 6.25 4.49 -3.71
C GLN A 111 6.52 4.92 -2.26
N LEU A 112 7.70 5.47 -1.96
CA LEU A 112 7.98 6.02 -0.63
C LEU A 112 7.09 7.23 -0.31
N SER A 113 6.90 8.14 -1.27
CA SER A 113 6.02 9.29 -1.09
C SER A 113 4.56 8.85 -0.91
N ASP A 114 4.10 7.88 -1.69
CA ASP A 114 2.75 7.33 -1.58
C ASP A 114 2.55 6.61 -0.24
N LEU A 115 3.53 5.81 0.20
CA LEU A 115 3.51 5.15 1.51
C LEU A 115 3.36 6.17 2.65
N GLN A 116 4.07 7.30 2.58
CA GLN A 116 3.95 8.36 3.59
C GLN A 116 2.57 9.02 3.59
N ARG A 117 1.96 9.22 2.42
CA ARG A 117 0.60 9.77 2.31
C ARG A 117 -0.42 8.79 2.87
N PHE A 118 -0.38 7.53 2.41
CA PHE A 118 -1.28 6.48 2.88
C PHE A 118 -1.12 6.20 4.37
N HIS A 119 0.08 6.40 4.93
CA HIS A 119 0.31 6.25 6.36
C HIS A 119 -0.56 7.18 7.21
N VAL A 120 -0.66 8.46 6.82
CA VAL A 120 -1.47 9.44 7.55
C VAL A 120 -2.95 9.03 7.54
N ASP A 121 -3.46 8.66 6.37
CA ASP A 121 -4.87 8.25 6.22
C ASP A 121 -5.15 6.94 6.98
N ARG A 122 -4.22 5.98 6.90
CA ARG A 122 -4.36 4.68 7.56
C ARG A 122 -4.31 4.80 9.09
N LEU A 123 -3.42 5.64 9.62
CA LEU A 123 -3.40 5.94 11.06
C LEU A 123 -4.72 6.54 11.51
N ARG A 124 -5.21 7.54 10.77
CA ARG A 124 -6.47 8.20 11.10
C ARG A 124 -7.63 7.20 11.14
N LEU A 125 -7.71 6.30 10.15
CA LEU A 125 -8.72 5.26 10.12
C LEU A 125 -8.62 4.32 11.33
N LEU A 126 -7.42 3.85 11.68
CA LEU A 126 -7.23 2.96 12.84
C LEU A 126 -7.53 3.66 14.18
N MET A 127 -7.26 4.96 14.28
CA MET A 127 -7.64 5.77 15.44
C MET A 127 -9.16 5.90 15.55
N LEU A 128 -9.86 6.17 14.44
CA LEU A 128 -11.32 6.23 14.41
C LEU A 128 -11.95 4.88 14.80
N GLU A 129 -11.42 3.76 14.29
CA GLU A 129 -11.87 2.41 14.70
C GLU A 129 -11.72 2.19 16.21
N LEU A 130 -10.65 2.70 16.81
CA LEU A 130 -10.42 2.62 18.26
C LEU A 130 -11.37 3.53 19.04
N GLU A 131 -11.65 4.73 18.54
CA GLU A 131 -12.60 5.67 19.15
C GLU A 131 -14.03 5.11 19.10
N GLU A 132 -14.44 4.53 17.97
CA GLU A 132 -15.74 3.87 17.82
C GLU A 132 -15.88 2.68 18.79
N ALA A 133 -14.85 1.83 18.88
CA ALA A 133 -14.85 0.71 19.82
C ALA A 133 -14.97 1.19 21.28
N ARG A 134 -14.36 2.32 21.63
CA ARG A 134 -14.44 2.93 22.96
C ARG A 134 -15.79 3.58 23.25
N ALA A 135 -16.46 4.11 22.23
CA ALA A 135 -17.79 4.70 22.39
C ALA A 135 -18.89 3.64 22.65
N CYS A 136 -18.61 2.37 22.35
CA CYS A 136 -19.48 1.24 22.65
C CYS A 136 -19.30 0.63 24.05
N LEU A 137 -18.32 1.12 24.84
CA LEU A 137 -18.11 0.74 26.25
C LEU A 137 -18.96 1.59 27.20
#